data_AF-A0A9P7XLE5-F1
#
_entry.id   AF-A0A9P7XLE5-F1
#
_cell.length_a   1.000
_cell.length_b   1.000
_cell.length_c   1.000
_cell.angle_alpha   90.00
_cell.angle_beta   90.00
_cell.angle_gamma   90.00
#
_symmetry.space_group_name_H-M   'P 1'
#
loop_
_entity.id
_entity.type
_entity.pdbx_description
1 polymer ?
#
loop_
_entity_poly.entity_id
_entity_poly.type
_entity_poly.pdbx_seq_one_letter_code
_entity_poly.pdbx_strand_id
1 'polypeptide(L)'
;MTEKQEYLAENDFIDEKVDAERASIVLEEEENSPIPEVAAIVSNKDEPGLPVMTFRYWVMAVLFSCLLSFFNQFFWFRTHPMTLSTLVIQLLSYPFGRFMARVLPEGPLNPGPFNIKEHVLVALTANCAGGTAYAVDITVIQKVFYGQDFGFLANFLLILTTQMLGFGMAGVLRRYLVYPAAMI
;
A
#
# COMPACT_ATOMS: atom_id res chain seq x y z
N MET A 1 11.83 -65.41 9.36
CA MET A 1 10.71 -64.44 9.40
C MET A 1 11.10 -63.16 10.16
N THR A 2 12.33 -63.06 10.67
CA THR A 2 12.75 -62.02 11.63
C THR A 2 13.56 -60.88 10.99
N GLU A 3 14.37 -61.15 9.95
CA GLU A 3 15.17 -60.10 9.27
C GLU A 3 14.33 -59.08 8.51
N LYS A 4 13.19 -59.49 7.91
CA LYS A 4 12.34 -58.56 7.13
C LYS A 4 11.59 -57.56 8.01
N GLN A 5 11.56 -57.76 9.33
CA GLN A 5 11.01 -56.79 10.29
C GLN A 5 12.05 -55.77 10.76
N GLU A 6 13.35 -56.08 10.73
CA GLU A 6 14.41 -55.08 10.99
C GLU A 6 14.55 -54.07 9.85
N TYR A 7 14.42 -54.49 8.58
CA TYR A 7 14.42 -53.56 7.43
C TYR A 7 13.22 -52.60 7.38
N LEU A 8 12.15 -52.86 8.13
CA LEU A 8 10.98 -51.98 8.23
C LEU A 8 11.03 -51.07 9.46
N ALA A 9 11.94 -51.32 10.40
CA ALA A 9 12.07 -50.53 11.63
C ALA A 9 13.09 -49.39 11.52
N GLU A 10 13.91 -49.35 10.46
CA GLU A 10 14.97 -48.34 10.29
C GLU A 10 14.53 -47.11 9.46
N ASN A 11 13.32 -47.13 8.89
CA ASN A 11 12.78 -46.01 8.09
C ASN A 11 11.90 -45.02 8.87
N ASP A 12 11.83 -45.13 10.20
CA ASP A 12 11.00 -44.24 11.04
C ASP A 12 11.83 -43.22 11.84
N PHE A 13 13.09 -42.99 11.46
CA PHE A 13 13.78 -41.76 11.85
C PHE A 13 13.17 -40.61 11.05
N ILE A 14 12.10 -40.04 11.62
CA ILE A 14 11.55 -38.74 11.26
C ILE A 14 12.69 -37.73 11.46
N ASP A 15 13.45 -37.46 10.40
CA ASP A 15 14.42 -36.38 10.39
C ASP A 15 13.61 -35.09 10.23
N GLU A 16 13.21 -34.53 11.37
CA GLU A 16 12.41 -33.31 11.49
C GLU A 16 12.97 -32.16 10.63
N LYS A 17 14.28 -32.18 10.34
CA LYS A 17 14.92 -31.21 9.44
C LYS A 17 14.59 -31.44 7.97
N VAL A 18 14.56 -32.69 7.51
CA VAL A 18 14.26 -33.04 6.10
C VAL A 18 12.78 -32.80 5.80
N ASP A 19 11.89 -33.09 6.75
CA ASP A 19 10.47 -32.82 6.62
C ASP A 19 10.16 -31.31 6.71
N ALA A 20 10.87 -30.56 7.56
CA ALA A 20 10.77 -29.10 7.61
C ALA A 20 11.31 -28.45 6.32
N GLU A 21 12.41 -28.95 5.77
CA GLU A 21 12.98 -28.47 4.51
C GLU A 21 12.01 -28.77 3.35
N ARG A 22 11.47 -29.98 3.27
CA ARG A 22 10.46 -30.36 2.26
C ARG A 22 9.16 -29.57 2.41
N ALA A 23 8.70 -29.32 3.64
CA ALA A 23 7.55 -28.45 3.90
C ALA A 23 7.83 -27.00 3.50
N SER A 24 9.02 -26.48 3.77
CA SER A 24 9.42 -25.12 3.36
C SER A 24 9.50 -24.97 1.84
N ILE A 25 9.97 -26.00 1.13
CA ILE A 25 10.04 -26.02 -0.35
C ILE A 25 8.63 -26.08 -0.94
N VAL A 26 7.72 -26.87 -0.37
CA VAL A 26 6.31 -26.94 -0.81
C VAL A 26 5.58 -25.63 -0.55
N LEU A 27 5.86 -24.96 0.57
CA LEU A 27 5.32 -23.63 0.85
C LEU A 27 5.92 -22.56 -0.09
N GLU A 28 7.21 -22.63 -0.42
CA GLU A 28 7.85 -21.73 -1.41
C GLU A 28 7.27 -21.92 -2.83
N GLU A 29 6.90 -23.15 -3.22
CA GLU A 29 6.21 -23.43 -4.49
C GLU A 29 4.75 -22.95 -4.50
N GLU A 30 4.03 -23.02 -3.38
CA GLU A 30 2.68 -22.44 -3.24
C GLU A 30 2.69 -20.90 -3.17
N GLU A 31 3.72 -20.29 -2.60
CA GLU A 31 3.89 -18.83 -2.57
C GLU A 31 4.28 -18.25 -3.94
N ASN A 32 4.73 -19.09 -4.88
CA ASN A 32 5.12 -18.65 -6.20
C ASN A 32 3.95 -18.60 -7.18
N SER A 33 3.94 -17.58 -8.03
CA SER A 33 2.88 -17.45 -9.02
C SER A 33 2.89 -18.69 -9.95
N PRO A 34 1.73 -19.33 -10.20
CA PRO A 34 1.61 -20.43 -11.16
C PRO A 34 2.06 -20.06 -12.58
N ILE A 35 2.13 -18.75 -12.88
CA ILE A 35 2.55 -18.19 -14.16
C ILE A 35 4.06 -17.89 -14.07
N PRO A 36 4.92 -18.60 -14.82
CA PRO A 36 6.38 -18.48 -14.71
C PRO A 36 6.89 -17.10 -15.11
N GLU A 37 6.21 -16.41 -16.03
CA GLU A 37 6.54 -15.05 -16.45
C GLU A 37 6.34 -14.04 -15.30
N VAL A 38 5.37 -14.28 -14.41
CA VAL A 38 5.06 -13.42 -13.25
C VAL A 38 6.02 -13.71 -12.10
N ALA A 39 6.33 -14.99 -11.87
CA ALA A 39 7.31 -15.46 -10.90
C ALA A 39 8.74 -14.92 -11.16
N ALA A 40 9.09 -14.70 -12.44
CA ALA A 40 10.41 -14.20 -12.82
C ALA A 40 10.58 -12.67 -12.63
N ILE A 41 9.48 -11.91 -12.59
CA ILE A 41 9.51 -10.43 -12.52
C ILE A 41 9.26 -9.90 -11.10
N VAL A 42 8.59 -10.68 -10.24
CA VAL A 42 8.32 -10.32 -8.84
C VAL A 42 9.12 -11.25 -7.93
N SER A 43 9.98 -10.67 -7.09
CA SER A 43 10.61 -11.44 -6.03
C SER A 43 9.61 -11.66 -4.91
N ASN A 44 9.36 -12.91 -4.53
CA ASN A 44 8.48 -13.25 -3.40
C ASN A 44 9.17 -13.06 -2.03
N LYS A 45 10.48 -12.74 -2.03
CA LYS A 45 11.25 -12.56 -0.80
C LYS A 45 11.18 -11.10 -0.37
N ASP A 46 10.47 -10.84 0.73
CA ASP A 46 10.47 -9.52 1.37
C ASP A 46 11.74 -9.35 2.23
N GLU A 47 12.43 -8.22 2.06
CA GLU A 47 13.61 -7.84 2.85
C GLU A 47 13.20 -6.89 3.99
N PRO A 48 13.10 -7.36 5.25
CA PRO A 48 12.58 -6.57 6.36
C PRO A 48 13.51 -5.43 6.82
N GLY A 49 14.78 -5.47 6.43
CA GLY A 49 15.78 -4.45 6.81
C GLY A 49 15.76 -3.16 6.00
N LEU A 50 14.96 -3.09 4.92
CA LEU A 50 14.90 -1.90 4.07
C LEU A 50 14.19 -0.73 4.80
N PRO A 51 14.78 0.47 4.83
CA PRO A 51 14.16 1.61 5.50
C PRO A 51 12.84 2.00 4.81
N VAL A 52 11.81 2.17 5.63
CA VAL A 52 10.47 2.61 5.25
C VAL A 52 10.12 3.90 6.00
N MET A 53 9.20 4.69 5.44
CA MET A 53 8.75 5.96 6.03
C MET A 53 9.87 6.97 6.34
N THR A 54 10.87 7.09 5.45
CA THR A 54 11.95 8.07 5.61
C THR A 54 11.45 9.52 5.44
N PHE A 55 12.32 10.49 5.76
CA PHE A 55 12.04 11.90 5.52
C PHE A 55 11.66 12.20 4.06
N ARG A 56 12.38 11.60 3.10
CA ARG A 56 12.09 11.71 1.66
C ARG A 56 10.68 11.22 1.34
N TYR A 57 10.27 10.08 1.90
CA TYR A 57 8.91 9.57 1.73
C TYR A 57 7.88 10.61 2.19
N TRP A 58 8.02 11.16 3.40
CA TRP A 58 7.05 12.13 3.95
C TRP A 58 6.93 13.39 3.09
N VAL A 59 8.07 13.94 2.64
CA VAL A 59 8.08 15.12 1.78
C VAL A 59 7.36 14.84 0.46
N MET A 60 7.70 13.74 -0.21
CA MET A 60 7.06 13.37 -1.48
C MET A 60 5.58 13.03 -1.31
N ALA A 61 5.23 12.25 -0.29
CA ALA A 61 3.87 11.81 -0.02
C ALA A 61 2.95 13.00 0.23
N VAL A 62 3.35 13.95 1.08
CA VAL A 62 2.56 15.16 1.36
C VAL A 62 2.45 16.03 0.11
N LEU A 63 3.57 16.31 -0.56
CA LEU A 63 3.59 17.19 -1.73
C LEU A 63 2.71 16.65 -2.87
N PHE A 64 2.88 15.38 -3.25
CA PHE A 64 2.10 14.80 -4.34
C PHE A 64 0.64 14.57 -3.96
N SER A 65 0.35 14.22 -2.71
CA SER A 65 -1.04 14.08 -2.23
C SER A 65 -1.78 15.41 -2.26
N CYS A 66 -1.14 16.49 -1.79
CA CYS A 66 -1.71 17.84 -1.84
C CYS A 66 -1.97 18.29 -3.28
N LEU A 67 -1.00 18.09 -4.19
CA LEU A 67 -1.17 18.43 -5.61
C LEU A 67 -2.32 17.65 -6.24
N LEU A 68 -2.32 16.33 -6.08
CA LEU A 68 -3.33 15.46 -6.67
C LEU A 68 -4.75 15.78 -6.16
N SER A 69 -4.89 15.92 -4.84
CA SER A 69 -6.17 16.27 -4.21
C SER A 69 -6.66 17.65 -4.65
N PHE A 70 -5.76 18.64 -4.73
CA PHE A 70 -6.10 19.98 -5.21
C PHE A 70 -6.63 19.94 -6.65
N PHE A 71 -5.92 19.29 -7.58
CA PHE A 71 -6.36 19.22 -8.98
C PHE A 71 -7.70 18.52 -9.11
N ASN A 72 -7.87 17.36 -8.46
CA ASN A 72 -9.12 16.60 -8.55
C ASN A 72 -10.30 17.38 -7.94
N GLN A 73 -10.09 18.00 -6.77
CA GLN A 73 -11.13 18.79 -6.11
C GLN A 73 -11.49 20.07 -6.87
N PHE A 74 -10.50 20.74 -7.46
CA PHE A 74 -10.70 21.98 -8.21
C PHE A 74 -11.55 21.79 -9.47
N PHE A 75 -11.40 20.63 -10.14
CA PHE A 75 -12.17 20.31 -11.34
C PHE A 75 -13.52 19.64 -11.07
N TRP A 76 -13.79 19.24 -9.83
CA TRP A 76 -14.97 18.42 -9.46
C TRP A 76 -16.32 19.02 -9.90
N PHE A 77 -16.55 20.31 -9.64
CA PHE A 77 -17.82 20.98 -9.98
C PHE A 77 -17.87 21.57 -11.40
N ARG A 78 -16.87 21.30 -12.25
CA ARG A 78 -16.86 21.80 -13.62
C ARG A 78 -17.70 20.91 -14.54
N THR A 79 -18.28 21.51 -15.58
CA THR A 79 -19.08 20.78 -16.58
C THR A 79 -18.28 19.72 -17.35
N HIS A 80 -16.97 19.95 -17.53
CA HIS A 80 -16.02 18.99 -18.08
C HIS A 80 -14.89 18.81 -17.06
N PRO A 81 -15.06 17.91 -16.07
CA PRO A 81 -14.04 17.67 -15.06
C PRO A 81 -12.84 16.96 -15.68
N MET A 82 -11.64 17.44 -15.36
CA MET A 82 -10.39 16.72 -15.65
C MET A 82 -9.92 16.07 -14.36
N THR A 83 -9.76 14.75 -14.36
CA THR A 83 -9.23 14.00 -13.22
C THR A 83 -7.80 13.58 -13.50
N LEU A 84 -6.92 13.78 -12.53
CA LEU A 84 -5.56 13.28 -12.57
C LEU A 84 -5.53 11.87 -11.96
N SER A 85 -4.99 10.94 -12.73
CA SER A 85 -4.76 9.58 -12.26
C SER A 85 -3.56 9.51 -11.32
N THR A 86 -3.64 8.62 -10.34
CA THR A 86 -2.57 8.30 -9.40
C THR A 86 -1.33 7.74 -10.09
N LEU A 87 -1.48 7.18 -11.30
CA LEU A 87 -0.38 6.73 -12.15
C LEU A 87 0.60 7.86 -12.50
N VAL A 88 0.10 9.09 -12.66
CA VAL A 88 0.97 10.25 -12.93
C VAL A 88 1.92 10.47 -11.77
N ILE A 89 1.41 10.37 -10.54
CA ILE A 89 2.23 10.49 -9.33
C ILE A 89 3.20 9.31 -9.21
N GLN A 90 2.77 8.09 -9.51
CA GLN A 90 3.63 6.90 -9.48
C GLN A 90 4.80 7.01 -10.46
N LEU A 91 4.58 7.58 -11.65
CA LEU A 91 5.62 7.81 -12.64
C LEU A 91 6.58 8.93 -12.21
N LEU A 92 6.05 10.02 -11.64
CA LEU A 92 6.85 11.17 -11.20
C LEU A 92 7.62 10.91 -9.90
N SER A 93 7.13 10.05 -9.03
CA SER A 93 7.76 9.76 -7.74
C SER A 93 9.10 9.04 -7.88
N TYR A 94 9.31 8.26 -8.95
CA TYR A 94 10.58 7.58 -9.19
C TYR A 94 11.75 8.52 -9.51
N PRO A 95 11.70 9.38 -10.55
CA PRO A 95 12.78 10.32 -10.83
C PRO A 95 12.97 11.33 -9.69
N PHE A 96 11.89 11.77 -9.04
CA PHE A 96 11.98 12.70 -7.92
C PHE A 96 12.61 12.04 -6.68
N GLY A 97 12.25 10.80 -6.35
CA GLY A 97 12.86 10.04 -5.26
C GLY A 97 14.35 9.80 -5.48
N ARG A 98 14.74 9.47 -6.72
CA ARG A 98 16.14 9.28 -7.10
C ARG A 98 16.94 10.60 -7.16
N PHE A 99 16.27 11.71 -7.42
CA PHE A 99 16.87 13.06 -7.34
C PHE A 99 17.11 13.44 -5.88
N MET A 100 16.09 13.29 -5.02
CA MET A 100 16.20 13.59 -3.59
C MET A 100 17.23 12.70 -2.89
N ALA A 101 17.37 11.44 -3.29
CA ALA A 101 18.42 10.55 -2.82
C ALA A 101 19.85 11.01 -3.15
N ARG A 102 20.04 11.81 -4.22
CA ARG A 102 21.36 12.37 -4.59
C ARG A 102 21.64 13.74 -3.99
N VAL A 103 20.60 14.53 -3.76
CA VAL A 103 20.74 15.92 -3.27
C VAL A 103 20.80 15.99 -1.75
N LEU A 104 20.15 15.06 -1.06
CA LEU A 104 20.05 15.07 0.39
C LEU A 104 21.34 14.51 1.02
N PRO A 105 21.89 15.16 2.07
CA PRO A 105 23.14 14.72 2.70
C PRO A 105 22.97 13.35 3.35
N GLU A 106 24.02 12.53 3.28
CA GLU A 106 24.08 11.21 3.92
C GLU A 106 23.91 11.34 5.45
N GLY A 107 23.06 10.50 6.04
CA GLY A 107 22.76 10.54 7.47
C GLY A 107 21.30 10.18 7.78
N PRO A 108 20.73 10.64 8.91
CA PRO A 108 19.37 10.27 9.31
C PRO A 108 18.29 10.75 8.32
N LEU A 109 18.59 11.79 7.53
CA LEU A 109 17.70 12.30 6.49
C LEU A 109 17.76 11.45 5.20
N ASN A 110 18.91 10.82 4.91
CA ASN A 110 19.12 9.98 3.75
C ASN A 110 19.81 8.67 4.16
N PRO A 111 19.05 7.70 4.71
CA PRO A 111 19.61 6.46 5.24
C PRO A 111 20.10 5.49 4.16
N GLY A 112 19.77 5.73 2.89
CA GLY A 112 20.17 4.85 1.81
C GLY A 112 19.56 5.21 0.46
N PRO A 113 19.86 4.40 -0.57
CA PRO A 113 19.31 4.58 -1.91
C PRO A 113 17.77 4.53 -1.90
N PHE A 114 17.17 5.07 -2.95
CA PHE A 114 15.72 5.07 -3.10
C PHE A 114 15.20 3.64 -3.32
N ASN A 115 14.36 3.16 -2.40
CA ASN A 115 13.89 1.78 -2.35
C ASN A 115 12.51 1.62 -2.99
N ILE A 116 12.22 0.41 -3.46
CA ILE A 116 10.90 0.06 -4.01
C ILE A 116 9.77 0.25 -2.98
N LYS A 117 10.03 -0.05 -1.70
CA LYS A 117 9.07 0.14 -0.62
C LYS A 117 8.65 1.60 -0.44
N GLU A 118 9.62 2.53 -0.48
CA GLU A 118 9.32 3.96 -0.39
C GLU A 118 8.53 4.44 -1.61
N HIS A 119 8.89 3.96 -2.80
CA HIS A 119 8.20 4.29 -4.05
C HIS A 119 6.73 3.85 -4.03
N VAL A 120 6.48 2.60 -3.68
CA VAL A 120 5.14 2.03 -3.56
C VAL A 120 4.35 2.75 -2.47
N LEU A 121 4.98 3.05 -1.33
CA LEU A 121 4.31 3.75 -0.23
C LEU A 121 3.87 5.16 -0.63
N VAL A 122 4.69 5.93 -1.35
CA VAL A 122 4.27 7.24 -1.89
C VAL A 122 3.08 7.11 -2.82
N ALA A 123 3.09 6.13 -3.74
CA ALA A 123 2.01 5.92 -4.68
C ALA A 123 0.70 5.53 -3.97
N LEU A 124 0.78 4.67 -2.95
CA LEU A 124 -0.35 4.25 -2.13
C LEU A 124 -0.94 5.44 -1.36
N THR A 125 -0.10 6.24 -0.68
CA THR A 125 -0.57 7.42 0.05
C THR A 125 -1.24 8.43 -0.86
N ALA A 126 -0.64 8.70 -2.04
CA ALA A 126 -1.24 9.58 -3.03
C ALA A 126 -2.57 9.04 -3.55
N ASN A 127 -2.69 7.71 -3.73
CA ASN A 127 -3.95 7.08 -4.12
C ASN A 127 -5.05 7.30 -3.08
N CYS A 128 -4.75 7.07 -1.80
CA CYS A 128 -5.71 7.29 -0.72
C CYS A 128 -6.13 8.77 -0.58
N ALA A 129 -5.27 9.72 -0.91
CA ALA A 129 -5.53 11.15 -0.78
C ALA A 129 -6.10 11.82 -2.04
N GLY A 130 -5.97 11.18 -3.21
CA GLY A 130 -6.37 11.76 -4.50
C GLY A 130 -7.87 11.79 -4.74
N GLY A 131 -8.66 11.03 -3.97
CA GLY A 131 -10.11 10.99 -4.10
C GLY A 131 -10.79 12.26 -3.60
N THR A 132 -11.82 12.73 -4.33
CA THR A 132 -12.68 13.81 -3.87
C THR A 132 -13.63 13.29 -2.77
N ALA A 133 -13.74 14.04 -1.67
CA ALA A 133 -14.56 13.61 -0.54
C ALA A 133 -16.06 13.80 -0.85
N TYR A 134 -16.83 12.70 -0.84
CA TYR A 134 -18.27 12.70 -1.10
C TYR A 134 -19.06 13.66 -0.19
N ALA A 135 -18.61 13.84 1.04
CA ALA A 135 -19.21 14.78 1.99
C ALA A 135 -19.23 16.25 1.49
N VAL A 136 -18.34 16.62 0.57
CA VAL A 136 -18.34 17.95 -0.05
C VAL A 136 -19.66 18.18 -0.80
N ASP A 137 -20.15 17.20 -1.55
CA ASP A 137 -21.41 17.34 -2.29
C ASP A 137 -22.60 17.57 -1.35
N ILE A 138 -22.64 16.86 -0.21
CA ILE A 138 -23.67 17.03 0.81
C ILE A 138 -23.68 18.47 1.33
N THR A 139 -22.51 19.01 1.67
CA THR A 139 -22.40 20.38 2.22
C THR A 139 -22.77 21.43 1.18
N VAL A 140 -22.39 21.23 -0.09
CA VAL A 140 -22.73 22.14 -1.19
C VAL A 140 -24.23 22.12 -1.48
N ILE A 141 -24.85 20.94 -1.49
CA ILE A 141 -26.30 20.81 -1.70
C ILE A 141 -27.08 21.48 -0.56
N GLN A 142 -26.68 21.27 0.70
CA GLN A 142 -27.32 21.92 1.84
C GLN A 142 -27.24 23.45 1.76
N LYS A 143 -26.10 23.98 1.33
CA LYS A 143 -25.90 25.42 1.16
C LYS A 143 -26.71 25.99 -0.02
N VAL A 144 -26.66 25.35 -1.18
CA VAL A 144 -27.23 25.89 -2.43
C VAL A 144 -28.74 25.65 -2.54
N PHE A 145 -29.22 24.45 -2.18
CA PHE A 145 -30.63 24.09 -2.35
C PHE A 145 -31.47 24.35 -1.10
N TYR A 146 -30.92 24.15 0.10
CA TYR A 146 -31.67 24.29 1.36
C TYR A 146 -31.42 25.61 2.10
N GLY A 147 -30.44 26.41 1.65
CA GLY A 147 -30.10 27.69 2.27
C GLY A 147 -29.60 27.58 3.71
N GLN A 148 -29.15 26.38 4.13
CA GLN A 148 -28.65 26.13 5.47
C GLN A 148 -27.12 26.12 5.48
N ASP A 149 -26.54 27.06 6.23
CA ASP A 149 -25.10 27.18 6.44
C ASP A 149 -24.74 26.84 7.88
N PHE A 150 -24.22 25.62 8.11
CA PHE A 150 -23.73 25.18 9.42
C PHE A 150 -22.37 25.80 9.81
N GLY A 151 -21.78 26.61 8.93
CA GLY A 151 -20.48 27.24 9.12
C GLY A 151 -19.30 26.36 8.68
N PHE A 152 -18.13 26.98 8.52
CA PHE A 152 -16.92 26.32 8.01
C PHE A 152 -16.49 25.15 8.89
N LEU A 153 -16.44 25.36 10.21
CA LEU A 153 -15.93 24.35 11.14
C LEU A 153 -16.81 23.10 11.17
N ALA A 154 -18.14 23.26 11.14
CA ALA A 154 -19.07 22.14 11.13
C ALA A 154 -18.96 21.32 9.82
N ASN A 155 -18.90 21.99 8.67
CA ASN A 155 -18.71 21.34 7.37
C ASN A 155 -17.36 20.62 7.30
N PHE A 156 -16.29 21.24 7.80
CA PHE A 156 -14.97 20.63 7.86
C PHE A 156 -14.94 19.40 8.77
N LEU A 157 -15.53 19.49 9.97
CA LEU A 157 -15.63 18.36 10.90
C LEU A 157 -16.47 17.22 10.31
N LEU A 158 -17.55 17.53 9.60
CA LEU A 158 -18.36 16.53 8.92
C LEU A 158 -17.53 15.80 7.86
N ILE A 159 -16.79 16.52 7.01
CA ILE A 159 -15.91 15.90 6.01
C ILE A 159 -14.80 15.07 6.69
N LEU A 160 -14.18 15.60 7.75
CA LEU A 160 -13.10 14.92 8.46
C LEU A 160 -13.59 13.61 9.09
N THR A 161 -14.73 13.64 9.76
CA THR A 161 -15.29 12.45 10.42
C THR A 161 -15.67 11.36 9.43
N THR A 162 -16.21 11.71 8.25
CA THR A 162 -16.51 10.71 7.21
C THR A 162 -15.24 10.03 6.68
N GLN A 163 -14.14 10.78 6.50
CA GLN A 163 -12.87 10.20 6.08
C GLN A 163 -12.25 9.31 7.16
N MET A 164 -12.26 9.76 8.43
CA MET A 164 -11.77 8.98 9.56
C MET A 164 -12.54 7.68 9.78
N LEU A 165 -13.87 7.72 9.62
CA LEU A 165 -14.72 6.53 9.68
C LEU A 165 -14.34 5.52 8.58
N GLY A 166 -14.14 5.99 7.34
CA GLY A 166 -13.72 5.14 6.23
C GLY A 166 -12.39 4.43 6.49
N PHE A 167 -11.35 5.16 6.89
CA PHE A 167 -10.05 4.56 7.24
C PHE A 167 -10.12 3.66 8.48
N GLY A 168 -10.96 4.00 9.47
CA GLY A 168 -11.21 3.16 10.65
C GLY A 168 -11.83 1.82 10.27
N MET A 169 -12.83 1.81 9.39
CA MET A 169 -13.47 0.59 8.91
C MET A 169 -12.50 -0.28 8.08
N ALA A 170 -11.69 0.33 7.23
CA ALA A 170 -10.64 -0.37 6.48
C ALA A 170 -9.64 -1.08 7.42
N GLY A 171 -9.29 -0.44 8.54
CA GLY A 171 -8.43 -1.04 9.57
C GLY A 171 -9.05 -2.27 10.24
N VAL A 172 -10.34 -2.21 10.60
CA VAL A 172 -11.07 -3.35 11.20
C VAL A 172 -11.17 -4.53 10.23
N LEU A 173 -11.39 -4.24 8.95
CA LEU A 173 -11.52 -5.26 7.91
C LEU A 173 -10.17 -5.86 7.44
N ARG A 174 -9.02 -5.33 7.89
CA ARG A 174 -7.69 -5.85 7.54
C ARG A 174 -7.55 -7.36 7.74
N ARG A 175 -8.13 -7.91 8.82
CA ARG A 175 -8.09 -9.36 9.11
C ARG A 175 -8.74 -10.20 8.00
N TYR A 176 -9.81 -9.68 7.41
CA TYR A 176 -10.58 -10.36 6.37
C TYR A 176 -10.10 -10.01 4.96
N LEU A 177 -9.47 -8.84 4.78
CA LEU A 177 -9.09 -8.34 3.46
C LEU A 177 -7.62 -8.56 3.08
N VAL A 178 -6.73 -8.84 4.04
CA VAL A 178 -5.28 -8.91 3.76
C VAL A 178 -4.68 -10.25 4.13
N TYR A 179 -5.11 -10.87 5.23
CA TYR A 179 -4.50 -12.11 5.71
C TYR A 179 -4.98 -13.42 5.05
N PRO A 180 -6.17 -13.53 4.43
CA PRO A 180 -6.54 -14.77 3.75
C PRO A 180 -5.67 -15.02 2.51
N ALA A 181 -5.10 -16.23 2.41
CA ALA A 181 -4.25 -16.64 1.28
C ALA A 181 -4.94 -16.54 -0.09
N ALA A 182 -6.28 -16.63 -0.14
CA ALA A 182 -7.03 -16.48 -1.38
C ALA A 182 -7.08 -15.04 -1.95
N MET A 183 -6.51 -14.06 -1.24
CA MET A 183 -6.52 -12.63 -1.61
C MET A 183 -5.14 -12.08 -1.98
N ILE A 184 -4.10 -12.93 -2.00
CA ILE A 184 -2.73 -12.65 -2.46
C ILE A 184 -2.48 -13.54 -3.68
#